data_AF-A0A068QS51-F1
#
_entry.id   AF-A0A068QS51-F1
#
_cell.length_a   1.000
_cell.length_b   1.000
_cell.length_c   1.000
_cell.angle_alpha   90.00
_cell.angle_beta   90.00
_cell.angle_gamma   90.00
#
_symmetry.space_group_name_H-M   'P 1'
#
loop_
_entity.id
_entity.type
_entity.pdbx_description
1 polymer ?
#
loop_
_entity_poly.entity_id
_entity_poly.type
_entity_poly.pdbx_seq_one_letter_code
_entity_poly.pdbx_strand_id
1 'polypeptide(L)' 'MSKYIITYNGLDNNNTVIVSSQIALDIDVSAITAAGFLELLNTDALSHAVGLNNNVSRIAIVRVLGL' A
#
# COMPACT_ATOMS: atom_id res chain seq x y z
N MET A 1 3.83 -7.42 17.10
CA MET A 1 4.14 -6.55 15.95
C MET A 1 4.75 -7.40 14.86
N SER A 2 4.01 -7.57 13.77
CA SER A 2 4.37 -8.41 12.62
C SER A 2 4.76 -7.51 11.46
N LYS A 3 5.80 -7.89 10.72
CA LYS A 3 6.31 -7.06 9.62
C LYS A 3 5.77 -7.56 8.29
N TYR A 4 5.38 -6.62 7.45
CA TYR A 4 4.84 -6.90 6.12
C TYR A 4 5.57 -6.08 5.07
N ILE A 5 5.89 -6.70 3.93
CA ILE A 5 6.26 -5.99 2.70
C ILE A 5 5.05 -5.93 1.79
N ILE A 6 4.64 -4.73 1.42
CA ILE A 6 3.51 -4.46 0.54
C ILE A 6 4.07 -4.01 -0.80
N THR A 7 3.80 -4.76 -1.86
CA THR A 7 4.13 -4.36 -3.22
C THR A 7 2.89 -3.81 -3.89
N TYR A 8 2.99 -2.63 -4.52
CA TYR A 8 1.83 -1.96 -5.11
C TYR A 8 2.18 -1.22 -6.40
N ASN A 9 1.14 -0.98 -7.19
CA ASN A 9 1.17 -0.08 -8.34
C ASN A 9 0.33 1.16 -8.04
N GLY A 10 0.91 2.35 -8.20
CA GLY A 10 0.19 3.61 -8.26
C GLY A 10 -0.31 3.86 -9.68
N LEU A 11 -1.62 4.09 -9.82
CA LEU A 11 -2.27 4.32 -11.09
C LEU A 11 -2.77 5.76 -11.21
N ASP A 12 -2.78 6.26 -12.44
CA ASP A 12 -3.40 7.54 -12.78
C ASP A 12 -4.93 7.42 -12.93
N ASN A 13 -5.57 8.53 -13.31
CA ASN A 13 -7.01 8.58 -13.57
C ASN A 13 -7.44 7.69 -14.75
N ASN A 14 -6.53 7.30 -15.63
CA ASN A 14 -6.76 6.43 -16.77
C ASN A 14 -6.44 4.95 -16.49
N ASN A 15 -6.14 4.58 -15.24
CA ASN A 15 -5.67 3.25 -14.84
C ASN A 15 -4.32 2.83 -15.46
N THR A 16 -3.48 3.78 -15.84
CA THR A 16 -2.11 3.51 -16.28
C THR A 16 -1.21 3.43 -15.05
N VAL A 17 -0.36 2.41 -14.97
CA VAL A 17 0.64 2.30 -13.91
C VAL A 17 1.72 3.37 -14.13
N ILE A 18 1.86 4.28 -13.17
CA ILE A 18 2.83 5.38 -13.20
C ILE A 18 3.87 5.28 -12.07
N VAL A 19 3.59 4.44 -11.07
CA VAL A 19 4.51 4.09 -9.98
C VAL A 19 4.40 2.59 -9.72
N SER A 20 5.52 1.90 -9.60
CA SER A 20 5.59 0.53 -9.07
C SER A 20 6.62 0.51 -7.96
N SER A 21 6.21 0.16 -6.74
CA SER A 21 7.07 0.25 -5.57
C SER A 21 6.66 -0.76 -4.49
N GLN A 22 7.40 -0.73 -3.39
CA GLN A 22 7.11 -1.51 -2.20
C GLN A 22 7.37 -0.69 -0.92
N ILE A 23 6.62 -1.00 0.13
CA ILE A 23 6.85 -0.46 1.48
C ILE A 23 6.92 -1.59 2.50
N ALA A 24 7.74 -1.39 3.53
CA ALA A 24 7.75 -2.25 4.71
C ALA A 24 6.91 -1.56 5.80
N LEU A 25 5.96 -2.31 6.36
CA LEU A 25 5.08 -1.86 7.44
C LEU A 25 5.24 -2.77 8.65
N ASP A 26 5.21 -2.18 9.84
CA ASP A 26 5.14 -2.91 11.10
C ASP A 26 3.71 -2.77 11.65
N ILE A 27 2.97 -3.88 11.70
CA ILE A 27 1.54 -3.89 12.00
C ILE A 27 1.31 -4.79 13.21
N ASP A 28 0.65 -4.25 14.23
CA ASP A 28 0.13 -5.06 15.32
C ASP A 28 -1.21 -5.70 14.93
N VAL A 29 -1.12 -6.87 14.28
CA VAL A 29 -2.30 -7.62 13.84
C VAL A 29 -3.19 -8.10 14.98
N SER A 30 -2.69 -8.14 16.23
CA SER A 30 -3.49 -8.55 17.39
C SER A 30 -4.47 -7.46 17.84
N ALA A 31 -4.22 -6.21 17.45
CA ALA A 31 -4.97 -5.04 17.86
C ALA A 31 -5.85 -4.45 16.75
N ILE A 32 -5.92 -5.07 15.56
CA ILE A 32 -6.61 -4.53 14.40
C ILE A 32 -7.61 -5.53 13.81
N THR A 33 -8.71 -5.01 13.27
CA THR A 33 -9.67 -5.82 12.52
C THR A 33 -9.13 -6.13 11.12
N ALA A 34 -9.68 -7.15 10.46
CA ALA A 34 -9.32 -7.43 9.07
C ALA A 34 -9.59 -6.24 8.13
N ALA A 35 -10.67 -5.49 8.35
CA ALA A 35 -10.97 -4.28 7.58
C ALA A 35 -9.94 -3.17 7.86
N GLY A 36 -9.61 -2.94 9.13
CA GLY A 36 -8.59 -1.95 9.51
C GLY A 36 -7.20 -2.30 8.95
N PHE A 37 -6.87 -3.59 8.89
CA PHE A 37 -5.64 -4.05 8.23
C PHE A 37 -5.60 -3.61 6.76
N LEU A 38 -6.64 -3.89 5.98
CA LEU A 38 -6.71 -3.50 4.58
C LEU A 38 -6.70 -1.98 4.38
N GLU A 39 -7.38 -1.24 5.24
CA GLU A 39 -7.39 0.23 5.22
C GLU A 39 -6.00 0.82 5.47
N LEU A 40 -5.27 0.28 6.46
CA LEU A 40 -3.90 0.69 6.77
C LEU A 40 -2.97 0.41 5.59
N LEU A 41 -3.02 -0.81 5.02
CA LEU A 41 -2.21 -1.15 3.84
C LEU A 41 -2.48 -0.19 2.68
N ASN A 42 -3.75 0.14 2.44
CA ASN A 42 -4.13 1.02 1.34
C ASN A 42 -3.68 2.47 1.58
N THR A 43 -3.91 2.98 2.79
CA THR A 43 -3.56 4.36 3.16
C THR A 43 -2.06 4.60 3.08
N ASP A 44 -1.24 3.70 3.64
CA ASP A 44 0.21 3.85 3.65
C ASP A 44 0.80 3.70 2.24
N ALA A 45 0.33 2.72 1.47
CA ALA A 45 0.80 2.52 0.10
C ALA A 45 0.37 3.68 -0.82
N LEU A 46 -0.84 4.22 -0.66
CA LEU A 46 -1.29 5.40 -1.41
C LEU A 46 -0.47 6.63 -1.04
N SER A 47 -0.25 6.89 0.25
CA SER A 47 0.54 8.02 0.73
C SER A 47 1.97 7.96 0.17
N HIS A 48 2.60 6.79 0.22
CA HIS A 48 3.93 6.60 -0.37
C HIS A 48 3.92 6.75 -1.90
N ALA A 49 2.92 6.22 -2.60
CA ALA A 49 2.78 6.38 -4.05
C ALA A 49 2.65 7.85 -4.47
N VAL A 50 1.81 8.61 -3.78
CA VAL A 50 1.63 10.05 -4.01
C VAL A 50 2.92 10.81 -3.71
N GLY A 51 3.62 10.46 -2.63
CA GLY A 51 4.93 11.05 -2.31
C GLY A 51 6.01 10.82 -3.38
N LEU A 52 5.91 9.74 -4.16
CA LEU A 52 6.77 9.47 -5.31
C LEU A 52 6.29 10.17 -6.59
N ASN A 53 4.97 10.25 -6.80
CA ASN A 53 4.36 10.92 -7.94
C ASN A 53 2.96 11.44 -7.58
N ASN A 54 2.81 12.77 -7.55
CA ASN A 54 1.55 13.43 -7.19
C ASN A 54 0.39 13.18 -8.17
N ASN A 55 0.64 12.59 -9.34
CA ASN A 55 -0.41 12.23 -10.31
C ASN A 55 -1.06 10.87 -10.01
N VAL A 56 -0.63 10.16 -8.96
CA VAL A 56 -1.28 8.93 -8.51
C VAL A 56 -2.66 9.25 -7.92
N SER A 57 -3.71 8.62 -8.45
CA SER A 57 -5.08 8.78 -7.95
C SER A 57 -5.62 7.57 -7.22
N ARG A 58 -5.01 6.39 -7.42
CA ARG A 58 -5.36 5.14 -6.75
C ARG A 58 -4.18 4.20 -6.71
N ILE A 59 -4.27 3.18 -5.87
CA ILE A 59 -3.30 2.09 -5.85
C ILE A 59 -3.96 0.73 -6.13
N ALA A 60 -3.16 -0.20 -6.62
CA ALA A 60 -3.47 -1.62 -6.64
C ALA A 60 -2.39 -2.35 -5.83
N ILE A 61 -2.79 -3.01 -4.74
CA ILE A 61 -1.89 -3.90 -3.98
C ILE A 61 -1.70 -5.17 -4.81
N VAL A 62 -0.45 -5.47 -5.16
CA VAL A 62 -0.08 -6.62 -5.99
C VAL A 62 0.29 -7.81 -5.12
N ARG A 63 1.02 -7.58 -4.02
CA ARG A 63 1.45 -8.63 -3.09
C ARG A 63 1.55 -8.10 -1.66
N VAL A 64 1.30 -8.98 -0.70
CA VAL A 64 1.54 -8.79 0.73
C VAL A 64 2.36 -9.97 1.21
N LEU A 65 3.57 -9.72 1.69
CA LEU A 65 4.47 -10.74 2.23
C LEU A 65 4.68 -10.50 3.73
N GLY A 66 4.32 -11.47 4.57
CA GLY A 66 4.68 -11.46 5.99
C GLY A 66 6.13 -11.90 6.18
N LEU A 67 6.85 -11.25 7.10
CA LEU A 67 8.23 -11.55 7.49
C LEU A 67 8.31 -12.21 8.86
#